data_AF-A0A961QNF2-F1
#
_entry.id   AF-A0A961QNF2-F1
#
_cell.length_a   1.000
_cell.length_b   1.000
_cell.length_c   1.000
_cell.angle_alpha   90.00
_cell.angle_beta   90.00
_cell.angle_gamma   90.00
#
_symmetry.space_group_name_H-M   'P 1'
#
loop_
_entity.id
_entity.type
_entity.pdbx_description
1 polymer ?
#
loop_
_entity_poly.entity_id
_entity_poly.type
_entity_poly.pdbx_seq_one_letter_code
_entity_poly.pdbx_strand_id
1 'polypeptide(L)'
;MLAKDISAAVSIFDGTDQIIHDALGLRPGQSLKQISTCRSLCNSPLPDSFSPEIVTMLFEQIVGNWHGRIPSRENWRHERRIEIADNNKSPEVVLERAIVTLAELGDLPGWYNQIPVASGLVDGRSDKRAALDLARIDGGTAELIELKWASDTPLFALFEVLRYGLALLLSRQNAARFGYLGRPLIDATQLSLVVLAPAQYYANCNLAGFAGVVNSGLCDLSRQHSDFPPMGLAFMSFPQGFELPFQRGSQVNTMRDGGEAVARSQLLSAVTSLQPIGVIVQ
;
A
#
# COMPACT_ATOMS: atom_id res chain seq x y z
N MET A 1 -21.53 -33.36 5.02
CA MET A 1 -21.04 -32.90 3.70
C MET A 1 -22.08 -31.91 3.17
N LEU A 2 -21.96 -30.65 3.60
CA LEU A 2 -22.80 -29.56 3.10
C LEU A 2 -21.92 -28.78 2.14
N ALA A 3 -22.29 -28.79 0.86
CA ALA A 3 -21.70 -27.91 -0.13
C ALA A 3 -21.97 -26.47 0.35
N LYS A 4 -20.90 -25.76 0.73
CA LYS A 4 -20.96 -24.29 0.75
C LYS A 4 -21.28 -23.89 -0.68
N ASP A 5 -22.41 -23.25 -0.89
CA ASP A 5 -22.64 -22.46 -2.09
C ASP A 5 -21.43 -21.54 -2.26
N ILE A 6 -20.59 -21.86 -3.25
CA ILE A 6 -19.49 -21.00 -3.65
C ILE A 6 -20.15 -19.84 -4.37
N SER A 7 -20.61 -18.84 -3.61
CA SER A 7 -20.79 -17.51 -4.15
C SER A 7 -19.45 -17.15 -4.80
N ALA A 8 -19.43 -17.04 -6.13
CA ALA A 8 -18.23 -16.62 -6.83
C ALA A 8 -17.77 -15.31 -6.21
N ALA A 9 -16.50 -15.24 -5.80
CA ALA A 9 -15.93 -14.00 -5.29
C ALA A 9 -16.16 -12.88 -6.32
N VAL A 10 -16.54 -11.70 -5.86
CA VAL A 10 -16.71 -10.49 -6.66
C VAL A 10 -15.41 -9.71 -6.69
N SER A 11 -14.60 -9.73 -5.63
CA SER A 11 -13.25 -9.14 -5.55
C SER A 11 -12.22 -10.18 -5.10
N ILE A 12 -10.96 -10.01 -5.51
CA ILE A 12 -9.85 -10.82 -4.97
C ILE A 12 -9.70 -10.63 -3.45
N PHE A 13 -10.16 -9.51 -2.91
CA PHE A 13 -10.07 -9.16 -1.49
C PHE A 13 -11.34 -9.50 -0.69
N ASP A 14 -12.33 -10.16 -1.31
CA ASP A 14 -13.56 -10.53 -0.62
C ASP A 14 -13.28 -11.37 0.63
N GLY A 15 -14.01 -11.07 1.71
CA GLY A 15 -13.84 -11.73 3.01
C GLY A 15 -12.67 -11.21 3.85
N THR A 16 -11.71 -10.47 3.28
CA THR A 16 -10.57 -9.95 4.05
C THR A 16 -10.99 -8.93 5.11
N ASP A 17 -11.96 -8.06 4.81
CA ASP A 17 -12.52 -7.13 5.80
C ASP A 17 -13.13 -7.87 7.00
N GLN A 18 -13.84 -8.98 6.76
CA GLN A 18 -14.45 -9.76 7.83
C GLN A 18 -13.38 -10.40 8.73
N ILE A 19 -12.33 -10.97 8.14
CA ILE A 19 -11.18 -11.52 8.89
C ILE A 19 -10.56 -10.44 9.79
N ILE A 20 -10.34 -9.24 9.26
CA ILE A 20 -9.77 -8.11 10.01
C ILE A 20 -10.72 -7.66 11.11
N HIS A 21 -12.00 -7.54 10.80
CA HIS A 21 -13.02 -7.13 11.77
C HIS A 21 -13.11 -8.11 12.94
N ASP A 22 -13.13 -9.41 12.66
CA ASP A 22 -13.20 -10.46 13.68
C ASP A 22 -11.94 -10.48 14.54
N ALA A 23 -10.76 -10.41 13.91
CA ALA A 23 -9.49 -10.38 14.63
C ALA A 23 -9.35 -9.15 15.55
N LEU A 24 -9.90 -8.01 15.12
CA LEU A 24 -9.91 -6.75 15.89
C LEU A 24 -11.10 -6.61 16.85
N GLY A 25 -12.02 -7.57 16.88
CA GLY A 25 -13.23 -7.51 17.71
C GLY A 25 -14.16 -6.34 17.37
N LEU A 26 -14.23 -5.93 16.10
CA LEU A 26 -15.07 -4.82 15.67
C LEU A 26 -16.56 -5.19 15.72
N ARG A 27 -17.36 -4.32 16.33
CA ARG A 27 -18.82 -4.47 16.40
C ARG A 27 -19.48 -4.04 15.09
N PRO A 28 -20.73 -4.49 14.83
CA PRO A 28 -21.51 -4.00 13.69
C PRO A 28 -21.55 -2.47 13.64
N GLY A 29 -21.26 -1.90 12.46
CA GLY A 29 -21.21 -0.45 12.23
C GLY A 29 -19.87 0.22 12.53
N GLN A 30 -18.93 -0.48 13.17
CA GLN A 30 -17.55 0.00 13.28
C GLN A 30 -16.79 -0.26 11.97
N SER A 31 -15.97 0.69 11.57
CA SER A 31 -15.11 0.59 10.39
C SER A 31 -13.75 1.21 10.69
N LEU A 32 -12.69 0.61 10.16
CA LEU A 32 -11.34 1.16 10.26
C LEU A 32 -11.20 2.53 9.57
N LYS A 33 -12.08 2.87 8.62
CA LYS A 33 -12.11 4.22 8.02
C LYS A 33 -12.56 5.31 8.99
N GLN A 34 -13.21 4.94 10.09
CA GLN A 34 -13.67 5.89 11.09
C GLN A 34 -12.54 6.23 12.06
N ILE A 35 -12.21 7.51 12.16
CA ILE A 35 -11.18 8.01 13.08
C ILE A 35 -11.47 7.59 14.53
N SER A 36 -12.74 7.59 14.96
CA SER A 36 -13.12 7.16 16.31
C SER A 36 -12.82 5.69 16.58
N THR A 37 -13.09 4.80 15.62
CA THR A 37 -12.79 3.37 15.73
C THR A 37 -11.28 3.15 15.74
N CYS A 38 -10.56 3.78 14.81
CA CYS A 38 -9.09 3.69 14.77
C CYS A 38 -8.48 4.17 16.09
N ARG A 39 -8.86 5.34 16.59
CA ARG A 39 -8.35 5.86 17.88
C ARG A 39 -8.68 4.94 19.04
N SER A 40 -9.88 4.37 19.09
CA SER A 40 -10.25 3.43 20.14
C SER A 40 -9.33 2.22 20.15
N LEU A 41 -9.03 1.66 18.98
CA LEU A 41 -8.13 0.52 18.82
C LEU A 41 -6.69 0.89 19.18
N CYS A 42 -6.17 2.01 18.68
CA CYS A 42 -4.78 2.40 18.93
C CYS A 42 -4.51 2.81 20.39
N ASN A 43 -5.54 3.09 21.18
CA ASN A 43 -5.42 3.50 22.58
C ASN A 43 -5.89 2.41 23.57
N SER A 44 -6.17 1.21 23.07
CA SER A 44 -6.52 0.03 23.88
C SER A 44 -5.43 -1.04 23.73
N PRO A 45 -5.32 -1.98 24.68
CA PRO A 45 -4.56 -3.21 24.45
C PRO A 45 -5.05 -3.90 23.18
N LEU A 46 -4.13 -4.53 22.45
CA LEU A 46 -4.52 -5.35 21.30
C LEU A 46 -5.45 -6.49 21.75
N PRO A 47 -6.50 -6.81 20.97
CA PRO A 47 -7.29 -8.01 21.22
C PRO A 47 -6.42 -9.27 21.14
N ASP A 48 -6.64 -10.25 22.01
CA ASP A 48 -5.94 -11.54 21.96
C ASP A 48 -6.15 -12.29 20.63
N SER A 49 -7.26 -12.01 19.95
CA SER A 49 -7.59 -12.52 18.62
C SER A 49 -6.78 -11.89 17.48
N PHE A 50 -6.09 -10.77 17.73
CA PHE A 50 -5.25 -10.12 16.73
C PHE A 50 -3.81 -10.62 16.86
N SER A 51 -3.54 -11.72 16.17
CA SER A 51 -2.28 -12.46 16.23
C SER A 51 -1.60 -12.57 14.85
N PRO A 52 -0.32 -12.98 14.78
CA PRO A 52 0.43 -13.07 13.52
C PRO A 52 -0.26 -13.90 12.42
N GLU A 53 -1.05 -14.90 12.83
CA GLU A 53 -1.82 -15.78 11.95
C GLU A 53 -2.79 -15.03 11.03
N ILE A 54 -3.20 -13.81 11.38
CA ILE A 54 -4.06 -12.98 10.52
C ILE A 54 -3.46 -12.79 9.13
N VAL A 55 -2.13 -12.67 9.02
CA VAL A 55 -1.45 -12.48 7.73
C VAL A 55 -1.64 -13.71 6.84
N THR A 56 -1.47 -14.90 7.40
CA THR A 56 -1.71 -16.17 6.69
C THR A 56 -3.18 -16.32 6.33
N MET A 57 -4.11 -16.05 7.25
CA MET A 57 -5.55 -16.11 6.98
C MET A 57 -5.96 -15.17 5.82
N LEU A 58 -5.42 -13.95 5.80
CA LEU A 58 -5.66 -12.99 4.72
C LEU A 58 -5.10 -13.48 3.39
N PHE A 59 -3.89 -14.04 3.40
CA PHE A 59 -3.26 -14.59 2.20
C PHE A 59 -4.06 -15.78 1.65
N GLU A 60 -4.43 -16.73 2.50
CA GLU A 60 -5.25 -17.89 2.13
C GLU A 60 -6.62 -17.47 1.58
N GLN A 61 -7.24 -16.44 2.16
CA GLN A 61 -8.48 -15.88 1.64
C GLN A 61 -8.30 -15.30 0.23
N ILE A 62 -7.24 -14.52 0.01
CA ILE A 62 -6.89 -13.95 -1.30
C ILE A 62 -6.64 -15.05 -2.33
N VAL A 63 -5.88 -16.08 -1.96
CA VAL A 63 -5.62 -17.25 -2.82
C VAL A 63 -6.91 -18.00 -3.13
N GLY A 64 -7.77 -18.21 -2.13
CA GLY A 64 -9.05 -18.89 -2.26
C GLY A 64 -10.05 -18.18 -3.17
N ASN A 65 -9.97 -16.84 -3.25
CA ASN A 65 -10.79 -16.02 -4.16
C ASN A 65 -10.31 -16.12 -5.62
N TRP A 66 -9.09 -16.58 -5.89
CA TRP A 66 -8.57 -16.73 -7.24
C TRP A 66 -8.93 -18.08 -7.85
N HIS A 67 -9.71 -18.06 -8.94
CA HIS A 67 -10.20 -19.27 -9.62
C HIS A 67 -9.46 -19.58 -10.93
N GLY A 68 -8.16 -19.29 -10.99
CA GLY A 68 -7.31 -19.66 -12.13
C GLY A 68 -7.37 -18.74 -13.35
N ARG A 69 -8.03 -17.58 -13.24
CA ARG A 69 -8.09 -16.60 -14.34
C ARG A 69 -6.72 -15.99 -14.61
N ILE A 70 -6.45 -15.67 -15.88
CA ILE A 70 -5.27 -14.89 -16.27
C ILE A 70 -5.58 -13.40 -16.08
N PRO A 71 -4.85 -12.69 -15.21
CA PRO A 71 -5.06 -11.28 -14.92
C PRO A 71 -4.56 -10.35 -16.03
N SER A 72 -4.81 -9.05 -15.84
CA SER A 72 -4.34 -8.00 -16.75
C SER A 72 -2.81 -7.91 -16.78
N ARG A 73 -2.22 -7.79 -17.97
CA ARG A 73 -0.78 -7.50 -18.13
C ARG A 73 -0.35 -6.14 -17.55
N GLU A 74 -1.31 -5.28 -17.22
CA GLU A 74 -1.05 -3.98 -16.58
C GLU A 74 -0.71 -4.12 -15.10
N ASN A 75 -1.05 -5.23 -14.44
CA ASN A 75 -0.73 -5.34 -13.02
C ASN A 75 0.78 -5.39 -12.82
N TRP A 76 1.24 -4.75 -11.75
CA TRP A 76 2.66 -4.67 -11.39
C TRP A 76 3.53 -4.06 -12.50
N ARG A 77 2.95 -3.25 -13.40
CA ARG A 77 3.71 -2.53 -14.41
C ARG A 77 4.68 -1.55 -13.76
N HIS A 78 5.79 -1.34 -14.44
CA HIS A 78 6.90 -0.52 -13.98
C HIS A 78 6.99 0.73 -14.84
N GLU A 79 6.02 1.63 -14.66
CA GLU A 79 5.85 2.82 -15.48
C GLU A 79 5.61 4.05 -14.60
N ARG A 80 6.12 5.21 -15.04
CA ARG A 80 5.84 6.50 -14.41
C ARG A 80 4.67 7.14 -15.12
N ARG A 81 3.59 7.43 -14.39
CA ARG A 81 2.45 8.19 -14.89
C ARG A 81 2.63 9.63 -14.41
N ILE A 82 3.22 10.46 -15.27
CA ILE A 82 3.52 11.88 -14.97
C ILE A 82 2.39 12.83 -15.40
N GLU A 83 1.46 12.35 -16.22
CA GLU A 83 0.33 13.16 -16.69
C GLU A 83 -0.66 13.43 -15.55
N ILE A 84 -1.01 14.71 -15.40
CA ILE A 84 -2.01 15.17 -14.44
C ILE A 84 -2.82 16.32 -15.06
N ALA A 85 -4.14 16.27 -14.88
CA ALA A 85 -5.02 17.35 -15.31
C ALA A 85 -4.76 18.61 -14.46
N ASP A 86 -4.69 19.78 -15.11
CA ASP A 86 -4.35 21.05 -14.47
C ASP A 86 -5.24 21.40 -13.26
N ASN A 87 -6.51 21.00 -13.33
CA ASN A 87 -7.52 21.26 -12.31
C ASN A 87 -7.64 20.18 -11.23
N ASN A 88 -6.82 19.12 -11.27
CA ASN A 88 -6.82 18.10 -10.22
C ASN A 88 -6.35 18.72 -8.90
N LYS A 89 -7.13 18.58 -7.84
CA LYS A 89 -6.86 19.14 -6.50
C LYS A 89 -6.71 18.08 -5.41
N SER A 90 -6.73 16.79 -5.75
CA SER A 90 -6.52 15.73 -4.77
C SER A 90 -5.08 15.82 -4.27
N PRO A 91 -4.82 16.08 -2.97
CA PRO A 91 -3.46 16.22 -2.46
C PRO A 91 -2.62 14.96 -2.68
N GLU A 92 -3.22 13.78 -2.51
CA GLU A 92 -2.55 12.48 -2.75
C GLU A 92 -2.17 12.31 -4.22
N VAL A 93 -3.08 12.61 -5.15
CA VAL A 93 -2.80 12.51 -6.60
C VAL A 93 -1.80 13.58 -7.04
N VAL A 94 -1.86 14.78 -6.49
CA VAL A 94 -0.88 15.83 -6.78
C VAL A 94 0.50 15.43 -6.26
N LEU A 95 0.58 14.88 -5.05
CA LEU A 95 1.83 14.46 -4.43
C LEU A 95 2.45 13.25 -5.14
N GLU A 96 1.68 12.19 -5.44
CA GLU A 96 2.21 11.03 -6.16
C GLU A 96 2.77 11.45 -7.54
N ARG A 97 2.09 12.38 -8.22
CA ARG A 97 2.48 12.86 -9.56
C ARG A 97 3.73 13.71 -9.48
N ALA A 98 3.84 14.56 -8.45
CA ALA A 98 5.03 15.35 -8.23
C ALA A 98 6.26 14.47 -7.91
N ILE A 99 6.10 13.44 -7.08
CA ILE A 99 7.20 12.51 -6.73
C ILE A 99 7.71 11.77 -7.98
N VAL A 100 6.84 11.19 -8.81
CA VAL A 100 7.33 10.51 -10.02
C VAL A 100 7.82 11.47 -11.10
N THR A 101 7.40 12.74 -11.07
CA THR A 101 7.98 13.77 -11.94
C THR A 101 9.44 14.05 -11.55
N LEU A 102 9.77 14.10 -10.26
CA LEU A 102 11.17 14.16 -9.81
C LEU A 102 11.99 12.96 -10.30
N ALA A 103 11.38 11.76 -10.31
CA ALA A 103 12.02 10.56 -10.83
C ALA A 103 12.27 10.63 -12.34
N GLU A 104 11.32 11.16 -13.10
CA GLU A 104 11.46 11.37 -14.54
C GLU A 104 12.53 12.41 -14.88
N LEU A 105 12.65 13.45 -14.05
CA LEU A 105 13.69 14.49 -14.17
C LEU A 105 15.07 14.04 -13.65
N GLY A 106 15.18 12.82 -13.11
CA GLY A 106 16.44 12.21 -12.67
C GLY A 106 16.83 12.46 -11.20
N ASP A 107 16.01 13.16 -10.41
CA ASP A 107 16.35 13.48 -9.00
C ASP A 107 16.11 12.30 -8.06
N LEU A 108 15.08 11.51 -8.33
CA LEU A 108 14.63 10.38 -7.50
C LEU A 108 14.48 9.11 -8.37
N PRO A 109 15.58 8.59 -8.95
CA PRO A 109 15.50 7.38 -9.75
C PRO A 109 14.92 6.23 -8.90
N GLY A 110 14.00 5.46 -9.47
CA GLY A 110 13.39 4.31 -8.80
C GLY A 110 11.98 4.52 -8.24
N TRP A 111 11.37 5.70 -8.39
CA TRP A 111 9.97 5.93 -8.01
C TRP A 111 8.99 5.74 -9.18
N TYR A 112 7.87 5.08 -8.88
CA TYR A 112 6.77 4.73 -9.80
C TYR A 112 5.43 4.94 -9.10
N ASN A 113 4.34 5.07 -9.84
CA ASN A 113 3.02 5.36 -9.27
C ASN A 113 1.86 4.68 -10.00
N GLN A 114 0.70 4.62 -9.33
CA GLN A 114 -0.56 4.14 -9.87
C GLN A 114 -0.41 2.77 -10.54
N ILE A 115 0.15 1.83 -9.77
CA ILE A 115 0.50 0.49 -10.24
C ILE A 115 -0.71 -0.41 -10.00
N PRO A 116 -1.39 -0.89 -11.06
CA PRO A 116 -2.52 -1.79 -10.88
C PRO A 116 -2.09 -3.07 -10.15
N VAL A 117 -2.92 -3.54 -9.23
CA VAL A 117 -2.61 -4.68 -8.36
C VAL A 117 -3.39 -5.92 -8.78
N ALA A 118 -4.70 -5.77 -8.98
CA ALA A 118 -5.62 -6.90 -8.98
C ALA A 118 -6.57 -6.98 -10.19
N SER A 119 -6.43 -6.09 -11.16
CA SER A 119 -7.32 -6.09 -12.33
C SER A 119 -7.25 -7.43 -13.07
N GLY A 120 -8.40 -8.06 -13.29
CA GLY A 120 -8.48 -9.33 -14.02
C GLY A 120 -8.26 -10.59 -13.19
N LEU A 121 -7.98 -10.50 -11.87
CA LEU A 121 -7.74 -11.68 -11.04
C LEU A 121 -9.02 -12.50 -10.82
N VAL A 122 -10.16 -11.85 -10.59
CA VAL A 122 -11.45 -12.52 -10.38
C VAL A 122 -12.31 -12.44 -11.62
N ASP A 123 -12.55 -11.23 -12.13
CA ASP A 123 -13.30 -11.01 -13.36
C ASP A 123 -12.73 -9.83 -14.19
N GLY A 124 -13.43 -9.43 -15.26
CA GLY A 124 -13.00 -8.33 -16.13
C GLY A 124 -13.42 -6.92 -15.68
N ARG A 125 -14.01 -6.75 -14.49
CA ARG A 125 -14.64 -5.49 -14.01
C ARG A 125 -14.18 -5.09 -12.61
N SER A 126 -14.09 -6.05 -11.70
CA SER A 126 -13.70 -5.86 -10.32
C SER A 126 -12.24 -5.48 -10.18
N ASP A 127 -11.92 -4.84 -9.06
CA ASP A 127 -10.57 -4.45 -8.65
C ASP A 127 -9.79 -3.60 -9.66
N LYS A 128 -10.45 -3.03 -10.67
CA LYS A 128 -9.83 -2.11 -11.64
C LYS A 128 -9.23 -0.85 -11.01
N ARG A 129 -9.71 -0.51 -9.82
CA ARG A 129 -9.24 0.64 -9.02
C ARG A 129 -8.25 0.23 -7.94
N ALA A 130 -8.01 -1.06 -7.72
CA ALA A 130 -6.98 -1.52 -6.79
C ALA A 130 -5.62 -1.23 -7.44
N ALA A 131 -5.03 -0.13 -7.00
CA ALA A 131 -3.75 0.36 -7.45
C ALA A 131 -2.93 0.77 -6.23
N LEU A 132 -1.66 0.44 -6.27
CA LEU A 132 -0.68 0.94 -5.32
C LEU A 132 -0.32 2.37 -5.71
N ASP A 133 -0.37 3.29 -4.75
CA ASP A 133 -0.11 4.72 -5.00
C ASP A 133 1.32 4.94 -5.50
N LEU A 134 2.30 4.39 -4.78
CA LEU A 134 3.71 4.56 -5.07
C LEU A 134 4.48 3.24 -4.91
N ALA A 135 5.54 3.08 -5.69
CA ALA A 135 6.57 2.10 -5.41
C ALA A 135 7.95 2.70 -5.55
N ARG A 136 8.88 2.27 -4.69
CA ARG A 136 10.31 2.58 -4.79
C ARG A 136 11.07 1.30 -5.05
N ILE A 137 11.88 1.25 -6.10
CA ILE A 137 12.69 0.09 -6.47
C ILE A 137 14.15 0.49 -6.50
N ASP A 138 14.97 -0.25 -5.76
CA ASP A 138 16.41 0.00 -5.66
C ASP A 138 17.16 -1.31 -5.36
N GLY A 139 18.11 -1.68 -6.22
CA GLY A 139 19.04 -2.78 -5.96
C GLY A 139 18.41 -4.14 -5.58
N GLY A 140 17.24 -4.47 -6.11
CA GLY A 140 16.49 -5.70 -5.77
C GLY A 140 15.56 -5.58 -4.56
N THR A 141 15.58 -4.44 -3.86
CA THR A 141 14.59 -4.09 -2.85
C THR A 141 13.43 -3.33 -3.50
N ALA A 142 12.20 -3.64 -3.10
CA ALA A 142 11.04 -2.87 -3.48
C ALA A 142 10.21 -2.44 -2.26
N GLU A 143 9.80 -1.18 -2.25
CA GLU A 143 8.84 -0.64 -1.30
C GLU A 143 7.50 -0.49 -2.01
N LEU A 144 6.45 -1.08 -1.43
CA LEU A 144 5.07 -0.86 -1.83
C LEU A 144 4.49 0.18 -0.88
N ILE A 145 4.16 1.36 -1.40
CA ILE A 145 3.82 2.52 -0.60
C ILE A 145 2.36 2.91 -0.83
N GLU A 146 1.58 2.89 0.25
CA GLU A 146 0.26 3.52 0.34
C GLU A 146 0.45 4.95 0.85
N LEU A 147 0.01 5.95 0.08
CA LEU A 147 0.21 7.36 0.36
C LEU A 147 -1.06 7.98 0.91
N LYS A 148 -0.98 8.60 2.10
CA LYS A 148 -2.12 9.30 2.71
C LYS A 148 -1.77 10.75 3.02
N TRP A 149 -2.70 11.68 2.78
CA TRP A 149 -2.48 13.10 3.09
C TRP A 149 -3.43 13.67 4.14
N ALA A 150 -4.70 13.26 4.14
CA ALA A 150 -5.69 13.68 5.14
C ALA A 150 -6.98 12.82 5.10
N SER A 151 -6.92 11.63 4.51
CA SER A 151 -8.07 10.76 4.30
C SER A 151 -7.89 9.43 5.04
N ASP A 152 -9.01 8.81 5.41
CA ASP A 152 -9.04 7.53 6.14
C ASP A 152 -8.20 7.52 7.43
N THR A 153 -7.68 6.35 7.84
CA THR A 153 -6.96 6.18 9.11
C THR A 153 -5.71 5.32 8.96
N PRO A 154 -4.70 5.48 9.84
CA PRO A 154 -3.47 4.68 9.77
C PRO A 154 -3.69 3.17 9.77
N LEU A 155 -4.66 2.67 10.55
CA LEU A 155 -4.99 1.24 10.56
C LEU A 155 -5.64 0.79 9.25
N PHE A 156 -6.50 1.61 8.65
CA PHE A 156 -7.07 1.28 7.35
C PHE A 156 -5.97 1.19 6.28
N ALA A 157 -5.09 2.18 6.21
CA ALA A 157 -3.97 2.20 5.26
C ALA A 157 -2.99 1.01 5.45
N LEU A 158 -2.73 0.59 6.69
CA LEU A 158 -1.95 -0.62 6.99
C LEU A 158 -2.55 -1.84 6.29
N PHE A 159 -3.87 -2.07 6.42
CA PHE A 159 -4.49 -3.25 5.82
C PHE A 159 -4.66 -3.13 4.31
N GLU A 160 -4.78 -1.92 3.76
CA GLU A 160 -4.72 -1.69 2.31
C GLU A 160 -3.37 -2.13 1.75
N VAL A 161 -2.26 -1.61 2.28
CA VAL A 161 -0.93 -1.99 1.78
C VAL A 161 -0.60 -3.46 2.05
N LEU A 162 -1.09 -4.03 3.17
CA LEU A 162 -0.97 -5.47 3.46
C LEU A 162 -1.65 -6.31 2.39
N ARG A 163 -2.91 -6.01 2.04
CA ARG A 163 -3.64 -6.73 0.98
C ARG A 163 -2.91 -6.66 -0.35
N TYR A 164 -2.35 -5.50 -0.71
CA TYR A 164 -1.58 -5.35 -1.94
C TYR A 164 -0.29 -6.17 -1.91
N GLY A 165 0.44 -6.18 -0.79
CA GLY A 165 1.59 -7.05 -0.59
C GLY A 165 1.24 -8.53 -0.76
N LEU A 166 0.13 -8.98 -0.17
CA LEU A 166 -0.34 -10.37 -0.29
C LEU A 166 -0.80 -10.73 -1.71
N ALA A 167 -1.43 -9.79 -2.43
CA ALA A 167 -1.77 -9.97 -3.85
C ALA A 167 -0.52 -10.04 -4.75
N LEU A 168 0.57 -9.34 -4.39
CA LEU A 168 1.87 -9.46 -5.06
C LEU A 168 2.42 -10.88 -4.87
N LEU A 169 2.35 -11.44 -3.67
CA LEU A 169 2.80 -12.81 -3.41
C LEU A 169 2.04 -13.84 -4.25
N LEU A 170 0.70 -13.73 -4.34
CA LEU A 170 -0.10 -14.56 -5.26
C LEU A 170 0.37 -14.40 -6.71
N SER A 171 0.64 -13.16 -7.14
CA SER A 171 1.13 -12.86 -8.48
C SER A 171 2.52 -13.42 -8.74
N ARG A 172 3.40 -13.46 -7.73
CA ARG A 172 4.74 -14.02 -7.78
C ARG A 172 4.72 -15.54 -7.93
N GLN A 173 3.89 -16.25 -7.15
CA GLN A 173 3.70 -17.70 -7.29
C GLN A 173 3.24 -18.10 -8.70
N ASN A 174 2.54 -17.19 -9.36
CA ASN A 174 1.97 -17.40 -10.69
C ASN A 174 2.67 -16.58 -11.77
N ALA A 175 3.87 -16.06 -11.52
CA ALA A 175 4.49 -15.07 -12.40
C ALA A 175 4.67 -15.58 -13.84
N ALA A 176 5.09 -16.84 -14.01
CA ALA A 176 5.20 -17.47 -15.32
C ALA A 176 3.84 -17.56 -16.04
N ARG A 177 2.79 -17.99 -15.32
CA ARG A 177 1.42 -18.12 -15.84
C ARG A 177 0.81 -16.76 -16.20
N PHE A 178 1.11 -15.72 -15.41
CA PHE A 178 0.58 -14.37 -15.60
C PHE A 178 1.39 -13.55 -16.62
N GLY A 179 2.57 -14.04 -17.04
CA GLY A 179 3.48 -13.29 -17.91
C GLY A 179 4.10 -12.09 -17.19
N TYR A 180 4.42 -12.27 -15.90
CA TYR A 180 4.97 -11.25 -15.02
C TYR A 180 6.47 -11.42 -14.72
N LEU A 181 7.10 -12.49 -15.21
CA LEU A 181 8.55 -12.68 -15.09
C LEU A 181 9.30 -11.46 -15.66
N GLY A 182 10.36 -11.04 -14.97
CA GLY A 182 11.16 -9.86 -15.37
C GLY A 182 10.60 -8.54 -14.84
N ARG A 183 9.46 -8.53 -14.15
CA ARG A 183 8.92 -7.30 -13.54
C ARG A 183 9.61 -7.02 -12.23
N PRO A 184 10.20 -5.83 -12.03
CA PRO A 184 11.03 -5.57 -10.85
C PRO A 184 10.32 -5.76 -9.50
N LEU A 185 9.04 -5.42 -9.38
CA LEU A 185 8.27 -5.68 -8.16
C LEU A 185 8.05 -7.18 -7.91
N ILE A 186 7.80 -7.93 -8.97
CA ILE A 186 7.55 -9.37 -8.90
C ILE A 186 8.82 -10.13 -8.58
N ASP A 187 9.97 -9.65 -9.05
CA ASP A 187 11.27 -10.30 -8.91
C ASP A 187 12.09 -9.80 -7.71
N ALA A 188 11.60 -8.78 -6.99
CA ALA A 188 12.30 -8.19 -5.84
C ALA A 188 12.71 -9.26 -4.82
N THR A 189 13.93 -9.15 -4.30
CA THR A 189 14.51 -10.06 -3.30
C THR A 189 14.18 -9.66 -1.88
N GLN A 190 13.69 -8.43 -1.68
CA GLN A 190 13.20 -7.90 -0.41
C GLN A 190 12.03 -6.96 -0.66
N LEU A 191 10.98 -7.07 0.15
CA LEU A 191 9.80 -6.22 0.07
C LEU A 191 9.58 -5.45 1.38
N SER A 192 9.25 -4.17 1.27
CA SER A 192 8.74 -3.37 2.38
C SER A 192 7.37 -2.85 2.04
N LEU A 193 6.39 -3.08 2.90
CA LEU A 193 5.09 -2.46 2.87
C LEU A 193 5.17 -1.18 3.68
N VAL A 194 4.80 -0.06 3.09
CA VAL A 194 4.98 1.25 3.69
C VAL A 194 3.67 2.01 3.65
N VAL A 195 3.26 2.53 4.79
CA VAL A 195 2.30 3.64 4.82
C VAL A 195 3.09 4.92 4.92
N LEU A 196 2.92 5.83 3.96
CA LEU A 196 3.60 7.13 3.92
C LEU A 196 2.56 8.24 4.09
N ALA A 197 2.74 9.08 5.11
CA ALA A 197 1.82 10.19 5.38
C ALA A 197 2.50 11.32 6.17
N PRO A 198 1.92 12.53 6.23
CA PRO A 198 2.37 13.55 7.20
C PRO A 198 2.35 13.02 8.63
N ALA A 199 3.30 13.44 9.49
CA ALA A 199 3.39 12.95 10.87
C ALA A 199 2.06 13.08 11.67
N GLN A 200 1.32 14.16 11.44
CA GLN A 200 0.02 14.42 12.06
C GLN A 200 -1.06 13.39 11.71
N TYR A 201 -0.94 12.66 10.59
CA TYR A 201 -1.84 11.57 10.22
C TYR A 201 -1.82 10.43 11.25
N TYR A 202 -0.66 10.22 11.86
CA TYR A 202 -0.44 9.19 12.89
C TYR A 202 -0.74 9.68 14.30
N ALA A 203 -1.08 10.97 14.47
CA ALA A 203 -1.27 11.56 15.79
C ALA A 203 -2.36 10.82 16.59
N ASN A 204 -2.06 10.49 17.85
CA ASN A 204 -2.94 9.77 18.76
C ASN A 204 -3.27 8.32 18.34
N CYS A 205 -2.40 7.68 17.55
CA CYS A 205 -2.49 6.27 17.25
C CYS A 205 -1.16 5.56 17.51
N ASN A 206 -1.09 4.75 18.58
CA ASN A 206 0.01 3.84 18.81
C ASN A 206 -0.11 2.62 17.88
N LEU A 207 0.80 2.51 16.93
CA LEU A 207 0.82 1.46 15.91
C LEU A 207 1.77 0.30 16.25
N ALA A 208 2.42 0.31 17.43
CA ALA A 208 3.56 -0.56 17.74
C ALA A 208 3.15 -2.02 17.77
N GLY A 209 2.08 -2.30 18.50
CA GLY A 209 1.50 -3.63 18.57
C GLY A 209 1.06 -4.09 17.19
N PHE A 210 0.33 -3.25 16.44
CA PHE A 210 -0.19 -3.61 15.13
C PHE A 210 0.93 -3.95 14.14
N ALA A 211 1.94 -3.09 14.06
CA ALA A 211 3.11 -3.30 13.24
C ALA A 211 3.88 -4.56 13.66
N GLY A 212 4.04 -4.79 14.97
CA GLY A 212 4.72 -5.97 15.51
C GLY A 212 4.03 -7.26 15.09
N VAL A 213 2.72 -7.37 15.32
CA VAL A 213 1.92 -8.55 14.95
C VAL A 213 1.97 -8.82 13.45
N VAL A 214 1.78 -7.80 12.62
CA VAL A 214 1.82 -7.95 11.16
C VAL A 214 3.21 -8.32 10.66
N ASN A 215 4.27 -7.71 11.20
CA ASN A 215 5.65 -8.06 10.85
C ASN A 215 6.00 -9.50 11.22
N SER A 216 5.57 -9.98 12.39
CA SER A 216 5.72 -11.38 12.78
C SER A 216 5.01 -12.29 11.78
N GLY A 217 3.76 -11.98 11.41
CA GLY A 217 2.99 -12.76 10.44
C GLY A 217 3.61 -12.78 9.04
N LEU A 218 4.12 -11.64 8.57
CA LEU A 218 4.86 -11.54 7.30
C LEU A 218 6.15 -12.37 7.32
N CYS A 219 6.89 -12.35 8.44
CA CYS A 219 8.08 -13.19 8.61
C CYS A 219 7.73 -14.67 8.58
N ASP A 220 6.67 -15.07 9.27
CA ASP A 220 6.25 -16.47 9.32
C ASP A 220 5.75 -16.96 7.96
N LEU A 221 4.94 -16.15 7.26
CA LEU A 221 4.51 -16.44 5.90
C LEU A 221 5.70 -16.60 4.93
N SER A 222 6.71 -15.73 5.04
CA SER A 222 7.92 -15.82 4.21
C SER A 222 8.74 -17.08 4.52
N ARG A 223 8.78 -17.54 5.77
CA ARG A 223 9.47 -18.80 6.14
C ARG A 223 8.73 -20.04 5.65
N GLN A 224 7.41 -19.99 5.56
CA GLN A 224 6.57 -21.11 5.10
C GLN A 224 6.64 -21.31 3.57
N HIS A 225 7.06 -20.28 2.82
CA HIS A 225 7.15 -20.31 1.36
C HIS A 225 8.55 -19.92 0.89
N SER A 226 9.32 -20.88 0.39
CA SER A 226 10.71 -20.67 -0.06
C SER A 226 10.88 -19.57 -1.12
N ASP A 227 9.83 -19.31 -1.89
CA ASP A 227 9.87 -18.40 -3.03
C ASP A 227 9.45 -16.96 -2.65
N PHE A 228 9.06 -16.76 -1.39
CA PHE A 228 8.66 -15.45 -0.87
C PHE A 228 9.88 -14.69 -0.38
N PRO A 229 10.07 -13.44 -0.84
CA PRO A 229 11.13 -12.61 -0.30
C PRO A 229 10.81 -12.25 1.15
N PRO A 230 11.82 -11.95 1.99
CA PRO A 230 11.58 -11.31 3.28
C PRO A 230 10.72 -10.06 3.11
N MET A 231 9.71 -9.92 3.97
CA MET A 231 8.77 -8.80 3.96
C MET A 231 8.71 -8.11 5.32
N GLY A 232 8.57 -6.79 5.31
CA GLY A 232 8.30 -6.01 6.52
C GLY A 232 7.29 -4.90 6.27
N LEU A 233 6.66 -4.42 7.33
CA LEU A 233 5.75 -3.28 7.36
C LEU A 233 6.43 -2.14 8.12
N ALA A 234 6.39 -0.95 7.53
CA ALA A 234 6.87 0.29 8.14
C ALA A 234 5.85 1.42 7.99
N PHE A 235 5.88 2.33 8.95
CA PHE A 235 5.18 3.61 8.89
C PHE A 235 6.23 4.70 8.69
N MET A 236 6.11 5.45 7.61
CA MET A 236 7.01 6.52 7.25
C MET A 236 6.25 7.84 7.23
N SER A 237 6.98 8.92 7.50
CA SER A 237 6.45 10.26 7.42
C SER A 237 7.36 11.23 6.71
N PHE A 238 6.75 12.24 6.10
CA PHE A 238 7.46 13.43 5.68
C PHE A 238 7.99 14.19 6.92
N PRO A 239 9.09 14.95 6.78
CA PRO A 239 9.62 15.77 7.87
C PRO A 239 8.55 16.62 8.54
N GLN A 240 8.70 16.86 9.84
CA GLN A 240 7.79 17.71 10.59
C GLN A 240 7.68 19.11 9.94
N GLY A 241 6.45 19.59 9.76
CA GLY A 241 6.18 20.87 9.11
C GLY A 241 6.24 20.83 7.57
N PHE A 242 6.43 19.66 6.95
CA PHE A 242 6.29 19.53 5.51
C PHE A 242 4.86 19.86 5.08
N GLU A 243 4.74 20.85 4.19
CA GLU A 243 3.52 21.19 3.48
C GLU A 243 3.65 20.80 2.02
N LEU A 244 2.57 20.31 1.43
CA LEU A 244 2.55 19.98 0.00
C LEU A 244 2.75 21.27 -0.81
N PRO A 245 3.86 21.41 -1.56
CA PRO A 245 4.15 22.67 -2.25
C PRO A 245 3.25 22.91 -3.47
N PHE A 246 2.43 21.92 -3.84
CA PHE A 246 1.52 21.95 -4.98
C PHE A 246 0.08 21.78 -4.51
N GLN A 247 -0.81 22.68 -4.92
CA GLN A 247 -2.24 22.61 -4.62
C GLN A 247 -3.05 22.02 -5.77
N ARG A 248 -2.47 21.96 -6.97
CA ARG A 248 -3.14 21.45 -8.16
C ARG A 248 -2.18 20.89 -9.21
N GLY A 249 -2.72 20.12 -10.15
CA GLY A 249 -1.97 19.52 -11.24
C GLY A 249 -1.19 20.51 -12.10
N SER A 250 -1.71 21.72 -12.33
CA SER A 250 -1.02 22.71 -13.18
C SER A 250 0.34 23.11 -12.62
N GLN A 251 0.52 23.13 -11.30
CA GLN A 251 1.82 23.47 -10.68
C GLN A 251 2.82 22.32 -10.84
N VAL A 252 2.35 21.06 -10.80
CA VAL A 252 3.19 19.90 -11.11
C VAL A 252 3.61 19.91 -12.59
N ASN A 253 2.70 20.28 -13.50
CA ASN A 253 3.03 20.47 -14.91
C ASN A 253 4.07 21.60 -15.10
N THR A 254 3.90 22.74 -14.43
CA THR A 254 4.90 23.82 -14.44
C THR A 254 6.27 23.35 -13.90
N MET A 255 6.29 22.55 -12.83
CA MET A 255 7.53 21.95 -12.31
C MET A 255 8.21 21.05 -13.34
N ARG A 256 7.44 20.17 -14.01
CA ARG A 256 7.93 19.29 -15.08
C ARG A 256 8.57 20.10 -16.21
N ASP A 257 7.96 21.23 -16.56
CA ASP A 257 8.38 22.07 -17.68
C ASP A 257 9.53 23.05 -17.29
N GLY A 258 10.14 22.86 -16.11
CA GLY A 258 11.33 23.59 -15.65
C GLY A 258 11.05 24.80 -14.74
N GLY A 259 9.78 25.07 -14.43
CA GLY A 259 9.38 26.06 -13.43
C GLY A 259 9.40 25.50 -12.00
N GLU A 260 8.84 26.27 -11.04
CA GLU A 260 8.63 25.82 -9.64
C GLU A 260 9.90 25.29 -8.94
N ALA A 261 11.09 25.81 -9.26
CA ALA A 261 12.37 25.28 -8.78
C ALA A 261 12.48 25.21 -7.24
N VAL A 262 11.90 26.18 -6.52
CA VAL A 262 11.85 26.19 -5.05
C VAL A 262 10.99 25.03 -4.53
N ALA A 263 9.78 24.87 -5.08
CA ALA A 263 8.87 23.79 -4.72
C ALA A 263 9.44 22.40 -5.07
N ARG A 264 10.13 22.27 -6.21
CA ARG A 264 10.87 21.06 -6.61
C ARG A 264 11.92 20.68 -5.56
N SER A 265 12.75 21.66 -5.16
CA SER A 265 13.80 21.45 -4.16
C SER A 265 13.23 21.09 -2.79
N GLN A 266 12.14 21.74 -2.37
CA GLN A 266 11.43 21.41 -1.13
C GLN A 266 10.88 19.99 -1.14
N LEU A 267 10.21 19.58 -2.23
CA LEU A 267 9.70 18.21 -2.36
C LEU A 267 10.83 17.18 -2.38
N LEU A 268 11.91 17.44 -3.14
CA LEU A 268 13.07 16.56 -3.19
C LEU A 268 13.69 16.38 -1.79
N SER A 269 13.89 17.47 -1.07
CA SER A 269 14.39 17.43 0.31
C SER A 269 13.47 16.63 1.24
N ALA A 270 12.15 16.79 1.12
CA ALA A 270 11.19 16.08 1.94
C ALA A 270 11.18 14.56 1.67
N VAL A 271 11.20 14.15 0.39
CA VAL A 271 11.19 12.73 0.00
C VAL A 271 12.52 12.03 0.30
N THR A 272 13.64 12.74 0.25
CA THR A 272 14.95 12.19 0.66
C THR A 272 15.14 12.15 2.17
N SER A 273 14.29 12.83 2.93
CA SER A 273 14.37 12.94 4.40
C SER A 273 13.18 12.28 5.10
N LEU A 274 12.55 11.27 4.48
CA LEU A 274 11.47 10.52 5.11
C LEU A 274 11.94 9.90 6.42
N GLN A 275 11.08 9.99 7.45
CA GLN A 275 11.39 9.55 8.80
C GLN A 275 10.51 8.36 9.19
N PRO A 276 11.05 7.31 9.80
CA PRO A 276 10.22 6.28 10.39
C PRO A 276 9.39 6.89 11.52
N ILE A 277 8.11 6.53 11.57
CA ILE A 277 7.29 6.77 12.75
C ILE A 277 7.75 5.76 13.80
N GLY A 278 8.71 6.19 14.63
CA GLY A 278 9.05 5.50 15.86
C GLY A 278 7.77 5.30 16.65
N VAL A 279 7.50 4.07 17.07
CA VAL A 279 6.13 3.64 17.33
C VAL A 279 5.52 4.13 18.66
N ILE A 280 5.96 5.29 19.11
CA ILE A 280 5.41 6.04 20.23
C ILE A 280 5.58 7.53 19.89
N VAL A 281 4.52 8.18 19.43
CA VAL A 281 4.39 9.64 19.56
C VAL A 281 3.52 9.84 20.79
N GLN A 282 4.16 10.15 21.93
CA GLN A 282 3.47 10.65 23.13
C GLN A 282 2.90 12.04 22.87
#